data_AF-A0AA41YJ81-F1
#
_entry.id   AF-A0AA41YJ81-F1
#
_cell.length_a   1.000
_cell.length_b   1.000
_cell.length_c   1.000
_cell.angle_alpha   90.00
_cell.angle_beta   90.00
_cell.angle_gamma   90.00
#
_symmetry.space_group_name_H-M   'P 1'
#
loop_
_entity.id
_entity.type
_entity.pdbx_description
1 polymer ?
#
loop_
_entity_poly.entity_id
_entity_poly.type
_entity_poly.pdbx_seq_one_letter_code
_entity_poly.pdbx_strand_id
1 'polypeptide(L)'
;MIERRLRVAILVYLWAALAEDTLLFVLAWVIPDLWFRLLHESAPAGLEVALLRRSAGQWAAFALAQAIALWRWRKQPEWLAVVAGVRFSDLFTDVSYILAVPALTRLGWILLLPPPLLNLVGVVIMLRGYRQARGPVRSSAEGTNAR
;
A
#
# COMPACT_ATOMS: atom_id res chain seq x y z
N MET A 1 -18.90 -4.93 14.83
CA MET A 1 -18.78 -6.12 13.96
C MET A 1 -18.63 -5.62 12.53
N ILE A 2 -17.58 -6.03 11.80
CA ILE A 2 -17.33 -5.51 10.44
C ILE A 2 -18.32 -6.13 9.45
N GLU A 3 -18.88 -5.29 8.57
CA GLU A 3 -19.75 -5.72 7.47
C GLU A 3 -19.08 -6.78 6.59
N ARG A 4 -19.84 -7.80 6.16
CA ARG A 4 -19.31 -8.92 5.37
C ARG A 4 -18.63 -8.46 4.07
N ARG A 5 -19.25 -7.51 3.36
CA ARG A 5 -18.70 -6.96 2.10
C ARG A 5 -17.37 -6.24 2.33
N LEU A 6 -17.30 -5.41 3.37
CA LEU A 6 -16.07 -4.71 3.75
C LEU A 6 -14.97 -5.68 4.17
N ARG A 7 -15.30 -6.73 4.93
CA ARG A 7 -14.35 -7.79 5.27
C ARG A 7 -13.79 -8.50 4.04
N VAL A 8 -14.62 -8.80 3.03
CA VAL A 8 -14.14 -9.38 1.77
C VAL A 8 -13.24 -8.39 1.04
N ALA A 9 -13.63 -7.12 0.95
CA ALA A 9 -12.80 -6.08 0.32
C ALA A 9 -11.44 -5.93 1.00
N ILE A 10 -11.38 -5.93 2.34
CA ILE A 10 -10.12 -5.90 3.10
C ILE A 10 -9.23 -7.08 2.72
N LEU A 11 -9.78 -8.30 2.70
CA LEU A 11 -8.99 -9.50 2.41
C LEU A 11 -8.50 -9.52 0.96
N VAL A 12 -9.37 -9.19 0.00
CA VAL A 12 -8.99 -9.11 -1.42
C VAL A 12 -7.88 -8.09 -1.61
N TYR A 13 -8.04 -6.90 -1.03
CA TYR A 13 -7.04 -5.85 -1.12
C TYR A 13 -5.70 -6.27 -0.52
N LEU A 14 -5.70 -6.77 0.73
CA LEU A 14 -4.46 -7.18 1.40
C LEU A 14 -3.73 -8.31 0.69
N TRP A 15 -4.45 -9.27 0.09
CA TRP A 15 -3.81 -10.32 -0.69
C TRP A 15 -3.25 -9.80 -2.02
N ALA A 16 -4.02 -8.97 -2.72
CA ALA A 16 -3.59 -8.40 -3.99
C ALA A 16 -2.36 -7.50 -3.81
N ALA A 17 -2.41 -6.57 -2.86
CA ALA A 17 -1.29 -5.67 -2.62
C ALA A 17 -0.08 -6.41 -2.02
N LEU A 18 -0.25 -7.51 -1.25
CA LEU A 18 0.88 -8.32 -0.79
C LEU A 18 1.60 -8.96 -1.98
N ALA A 19 0.84 -9.50 -2.92
CA ALA A 19 1.39 -10.10 -4.13
C ALA A 19 2.10 -9.05 -5.01
N GLU A 20 1.48 -7.88 -5.18
CA GLU A 20 2.05 -6.74 -5.91
C GLU A 20 3.37 -6.27 -5.30
N ASP A 21 3.39 -5.89 -4.02
CA ASP A 21 4.61 -5.41 -3.36
C ASP A 21 5.73 -6.46 -3.39
N THR A 22 5.39 -7.73 -3.23
CA THR A 22 6.38 -8.82 -3.29
C THR A 22 6.96 -8.95 -4.70
N LEU A 23 6.11 -8.88 -5.73
CA LEU A 23 6.54 -8.93 -7.13
C LEU A 23 7.43 -7.73 -7.48
N LEU A 24 7.01 -6.52 -7.09
CA LEU A 24 7.78 -5.30 -7.30
C LEU A 24 9.13 -5.36 -6.60
N PHE A 25 9.16 -5.79 -5.33
CA PHE A 25 10.40 -6.02 -4.59
C PHE A 25 11.34 -6.97 -5.33
N VAL A 26 10.86 -8.16 -5.72
CA VAL A 26 11.69 -9.16 -6.39
C VAL A 26 12.20 -8.63 -7.73
N LEU A 27 11.33 -8.05 -8.55
CA LEU A 27 11.69 -7.52 -9.86
C LEU A 27 12.75 -6.41 -9.75
N ALA A 28 12.53 -5.45 -8.85
CA ALA A 28 13.40 -4.30 -8.69
C ALA A 28 14.71 -4.60 -7.95
N TRP A 29 14.70 -5.56 -7.02
CA TRP A 29 15.90 -5.95 -6.26
C TRP A 29 16.80 -6.90 -7.07
N VAL A 30 16.21 -7.95 -7.64
CA VAL A 30 16.95 -9.08 -8.25
C VAL A 30 17.28 -8.81 -9.70
N ILE A 31 16.34 -8.26 -10.49
CA ILE A 31 16.48 -8.12 -11.96
C ILE A 31 16.11 -6.69 -12.41
N PRO A 32 16.84 -5.65 -11.94
CA PRO A 32 16.52 -4.26 -12.24
C PRO A 32 16.56 -3.95 -13.74
N ASP A 33 17.39 -4.63 -14.54
CA ASP A 33 17.42 -4.43 -15.99
C ASP A 33 16.09 -4.79 -16.65
N LEU A 34 15.39 -5.81 -16.13
CA LEU A 34 14.08 -6.21 -16.64
C LEU A 34 13.01 -5.17 -16.31
N TRP A 35 13.09 -4.53 -15.13
CA TRP A 35 12.24 -3.39 -14.77
C TRP A 35 12.32 -2.26 -15.80
N PHE A 36 13.54 -1.82 -16.12
CA PHE A 36 13.74 -0.73 -17.09
C PHE A 36 13.30 -1.15 -18.49
N ARG A 37 13.66 -2.35 -18.97
CA ARG A 37 13.27 -2.81 -20.32
C ARG A 37 11.76 -2.97 -20.50
N LEU A 38 11.04 -3.42 -19.48
CA LEU A 38 9.60 -3.65 -19.58
C LEU A 38 8.81 -2.36 -19.40
N LEU A 39 9.22 -1.50 -18.46
CA LEU A 39 8.39 -0.38 -18.01
C LEU A 39 8.87 0.98 -18.54
N HIS A 40 10.14 1.10 -18.96
CA HIS A 40 10.75 2.38 -19.39
C HIS A 40 11.22 2.30 -20.83
N GLU A 41 11.17 3.44 -21.53
CA GLU A 41 11.68 3.54 -22.91
C GLU A 41 13.20 3.83 -22.95
N SER A 42 13.82 4.04 -21.80
CA SER A 42 15.25 4.34 -21.67
C SER A 42 15.97 3.36 -20.74
N ALA A 43 17.26 3.17 -21.00
CA ALA A 43 18.16 2.46 -20.10
C ALA A 43 18.57 3.38 -18.93
N PRO A 44 18.84 2.83 -17.73
CA PRO A 44 19.37 3.60 -16.62
C PRO A 44 20.78 4.15 -16.94
N ALA A 45 21.08 5.40 -16.57
CA ALA A 45 22.31 6.08 -16.95
C ALA A 45 23.07 6.72 -15.76
N GLY A 46 22.63 6.49 -14.53
CA GLY A 46 23.17 7.04 -13.30
C GLY A 46 22.66 6.31 -12.05
N LEU A 47 21.98 7.05 -11.16
CA LEU A 47 21.54 6.54 -9.85
C LEU A 47 20.24 5.73 -9.88
N GLU A 48 19.62 5.53 -11.05
CA GLU A 48 18.28 4.96 -11.18
C GLU A 48 18.21 3.53 -10.65
N VAL A 49 19.24 2.70 -10.89
CA VAL A 49 19.28 1.33 -10.35
C VAL A 49 19.41 1.32 -8.83
N ALA A 50 20.22 2.24 -8.26
CA ALA A 50 20.37 2.35 -6.82
C ALA A 50 19.08 2.84 -6.15
N LEU A 51 18.42 3.83 -6.75
CA LEU A 51 17.12 4.33 -6.31
C LEU A 51 16.03 3.27 -6.44
N LEU A 52 16.02 2.49 -7.53
CA LEU A 52 15.10 1.37 -7.73
C LEU A 52 15.26 0.30 -6.64
N ARG A 53 16.50 -0.08 -6.30
CA ARG A 53 16.76 -1.02 -5.20
C ARG A 53 16.37 -0.45 -3.84
N ARG A 54 16.54 0.85 -3.62
CA ARG A 54 16.03 1.52 -2.41
C ARG A 54 14.50 1.41 -2.33
N SER A 55 13.79 1.70 -3.43
CA SER A 55 12.34 1.54 -3.51
C SER A 55 11.90 0.09 -3.30
N ALA A 56 12.67 -0.88 -3.79
CA ALA A 56 12.43 -2.29 -3.52
C ALA A 56 12.49 -2.63 -2.01
N GLY A 57 13.40 -2.02 -1.25
CA GLY A 57 13.38 -2.11 0.21
C GLY A 57 12.08 -1.58 0.84
N GLN A 58 11.50 -0.53 0.28
CA GLN A 58 10.19 -0.02 0.72
C GLN A 58 9.08 -1.02 0.41
N TRP A 59 9.02 -1.56 -0.82
CA TRP A 59 8.04 -2.59 -1.17
C TRP A 59 8.16 -3.85 -0.29
N ALA A 60 9.37 -4.26 0.08
CA ALA A 60 9.56 -5.36 1.04
C ALA A 60 8.94 -5.06 2.42
N ALA A 61 9.14 -3.83 2.94
CA ALA A 61 8.54 -3.42 4.21
C ALA A 61 7.00 -3.34 4.11
N PHE A 62 6.50 -2.91 2.96
CA PHE A 62 5.08 -2.82 2.68
C PHE A 62 4.43 -4.22 2.60
N ALA A 63 5.04 -5.16 1.88
CA ALA A 63 4.64 -6.56 1.84
C ALA A 63 4.59 -7.16 3.27
N LEU A 64 5.59 -6.88 4.10
CA LEU A 64 5.62 -7.34 5.48
C LEU A 64 4.44 -6.77 6.30
N ALA A 65 4.17 -5.46 6.19
CA ALA A 65 3.05 -4.84 6.90
C ALA A 65 1.70 -5.47 6.49
N GLN A 66 1.53 -5.77 5.20
CA GLN A 66 0.34 -6.43 4.70
C GLN A 66 0.20 -7.87 5.19
N ALA A 67 1.29 -8.64 5.18
CA ALA A 67 1.32 -10.00 5.70
C ALA A 67 0.95 -10.05 7.20
N ILE A 68 1.50 -9.12 7.99
CA ILE A 68 1.15 -9.02 9.41
C ILE A 68 -0.32 -8.62 9.57
N ALA A 69 -0.81 -7.66 8.78
CA ALA A 69 -2.21 -7.28 8.81
C ALA A 69 -3.12 -8.48 8.50
N LEU A 70 -2.88 -9.22 7.42
CA LEU A 70 -3.63 -10.45 7.06
C LEU A 70 -3.76 -11.42 8.23
N TRP A 71 -2.67 -11.59 8.99
CA TRP A 71 -2.65 -12.48 10.13
C TRP A 71 -3.35 -11.91 11.39
N ARG A 72 -3.15 -10.63 11.68
CA ARG A 72 -3.46 -10.05 13.01
C ARG A 72 -4.70 -9.17 13.04
N TRP A 73 -5.18 -8.65 11.90
CA TRP A 73 -6.19 -7.58 11.87
C TRP A 73 -7.50 -7.92 12.59
N ARG A 74 -7.90 -9.20 12.65
CA ARG A 74 -9.12 -9.63 13.33
C ARG A 74 -9.03 -9.51 14.86
N LYS A 75 -7.84 -9.65 15.42
CA LYS A 75 -7.57 -9.55 16.87
C LYS A 75 -7.00 -8.18 17.26
N GLN A 76 -6.28 -7.55 16.33
CA GLN A 76 -5.59 -6.27 16.50
C GLN A 76 -5.89 -5.38 15.29
N PRO A 77 -7.06 -4.71 15.26
CA PRO A 77 -7.49 -3.93 14.11
C PRO A 77 -6.60 -2.72 13.79
N GLU A 78 -5.72 -2.32 14.72
CA GLU A 78 -4.71 -1.28 14.53
C GLU A 78 -3.84 -1.55 13.29
N TRP A 79 -3.61 -2.82 12.95
CA TRP A 79 -2.88 -3.18 11.73
C TRP A 79 -3.57 -2.72 10.44
N LEU A 80 -4.89 -2.54 10.44
CA LEU A 80 -5.58 -1.91 9.31
C LEU A 80 -5.20 -0.43 9.19
N ALA A 81 -5.13 0.30 10.31
CA ALA A 81 -4.68 1.69 10.31
C ALA A 81 -3.20 1.82 9.90
N VAL A 82 -2.34 0.87 10.33
CA VAL A 82 -0.94 0.80 9.88
C VAL A 82 -0.85 0.60 8.37
N VAL A 83 -1.59 -0.37 7.81
CA VAL A 83 -1.60 -0.58 6.35
C VAL A 83 -2.18 0.62 5.62
N ALA A 84 -3.19 1.29 6.17
CA ALA A 84 -3.70 2.54 5.60
C ALA A 84 -2.59 3.61 5.53
N GLY A 85 -1.79 3.77 6.59
CA GLY A 85 -0.63 4.66 6.58
C GLY A 85 0.40 4.30 5.52
N VAL A 86 0.70 2.99 5.38
CA VAL A 86 1.58 2.47 4.32
C VAL A 86 1.06 2.84 2.93
N ARG A 87 -0.20 2.51 2.62
CA ARG A 87 -0.79 2.81 1.30
C ARG A 87 -0.89 4.30 1.03
N PHE A 88 -1.14 5.10 2.06
CA PHE A 88 -1.15 6.55 1.93
C PHE A 88 0.23 7.11 1.60
N SER A 89 1.29 6.56 2.19
CA SER A 89 2.67 6.97 1.84
C SER A 89 3.05 6.55 0.42
N ASP A 90 2.60 5.37 -0.01
CA ASP A 90 2.90 4.82 -1.33
C ASP A 90 2.19 5.58 -2.45
N LEU A 91 0.96 6.05 -2.22
CA LEU A 91 0.24 6.97 -3.11
C LEU A 91 1.11 8.17 -3.54
N PHE A 92 1.79 8.82 -2.60
CA PHE A 92 2.66 9.96 -2.94
C PHE A 92 3.92 9.51 -3.68
N THR A 93 4.43 8.32 -3.37
CA THR A 93 5.58 7.75 -4.08
C THR A 93 5.20 7.49 -5.54
N ASP A 94 4.05 6.87 -5.80
CA ASP A 94 3.57 6.57 -7.16
C ASP A 94 3.29 7.85 -7.96
N VAL A 95 2.59 8.83 -7.37
CA VAL A 95 2.31 10.11 -8.03
C VAL A 95 3.61 10.81 -8.38
N SER A 96 4.55 10.90 -7.43
CA SER A 96 5.85 11.54 -7.68
C SER A 96 6.64 10.79 -8.75
N TYR A 97 6.56 9.45 -8.77
CA TYR A 97 7.21 8.62 -9.76
C TYR A 97 6.67 8.88 -11.17
N ILE A 98 5.35 8.84 -11.34
CA ILE A 98 4.69 9.07 -12.63
C ILE A 98 4.93 10.50 -13.15
N LEU A 99 5.02 11.48 -12.26
CA LEU A 99 5.33 12.86 -12.66
C LEU A 99 6.81 13.08 -13.03
N ALA A 100 7.72 12.29 -12.44
CA ALA A 100 9.17 12.43 -12.65
C ALA A 100 9.73 11.53 -13.76
N VAL A 101 9.01 10.46 -14.13
CA VAL A 101 9.51 9.51 -15.12
C VAL A 101 9.52 10.14 -16.53
N PRO A 102 10.66 10.11 -17.25
CA PRO A 102 10.78 10.80 -18.53
C PRO A 102 9.96 10.15 -19.65
N ALA A 103 9.89 8.82 -19.67
CA ALA A 103 9.12 8.06 -20.63
C ALA A 103 8.83 6.64 -20.11
N LEU A 104 7.58 6.21 -20.25
CA LEU A 104 7.12 4.86 -19.93
C LEU A 104 6.69 4.14 -21.21
N THR A 105 6.93 2.84 -21.25
CA THR A 105 6.33 1.98 -22.29
C THR A 105 4.82 1.94 -22.12
N ARG A 106 4.08 1.43 -23.12
CA ARG A 106 2.63 1.16 -22.97
C ARG A 106 2.33 0.24 -21.79
N LEU A 107 3.19 -0.76 -21.57
CA LEU A 107 3.07 -1.66 -20.43
C LEU A 107 3.33 -0.93 -19.11
N GLY A 108 4.34 -0.06 -19.08
CA GLY A 108 4.62 0.84 -17.95
C GLY A 108 3.41 1.69 -17.57
N TRP A 109 2.76 2.33 -18.55
CA TRP A 109 1.54 3.10 -18.30
C TRP A 109 0.40 2.25 -17.72
N ILE A 110 0.16 1.06 -18.28
CA ILE A 110 -0.91 0.18 -17.83
C ILE A 110 -0.66 -0.31 -16.39
N LEU A 111 0.59 -0.59 -16.03
CA LEU A 111 0.94 -1.17 -14.73
C LEU A 111 1.19 -0.14 -13.64
N LEU A 112 1.73 1.04 -13.97
CA LEU A 112 2.18 2.04 -12.98
C LEU A 112 1.19 3.19 -12.78
N LEU A 113 0.23 3.40 -13.69
CA LEU A 113 -0.81 4.43 -13.52
C LEU A 113 -1.94 4.04 -12.54
N PRO A 114 -2.40 2.77 -12.48
CA PRO A 114 -3.44 2.38 -11.52
C PRO A 114 -3.06 2.40 -10.03
N PRO A 115 -1.83 2.01 -9.61
CA PRO A 115 -1.43 1.95 -8.20
C PRO A 115 -1.77 3.17 -7.34
N PRO A 116 -1.56 4.44 -7.77
CA PRO A 116 -1.99 5.61 -6.99
C PRO A 116 -3.46 5.54 -6.57
N LEU A 117 -4.36 5.25 -7.50
CA LEU A 117 -5.79 5.16 -7.22
C LEU A 117 -6.11 3.96 -6.32
N LEU A 118 -5.48 2.81 -6.58
CA LEU A 118 -5.67 1.60 -5.77
C LEU A 118 -5.16 1.81 -4.34
N ASN A 119 -4.05 2.51 -4.16
CA ASN A 119 -3.50 2.90 -2.86
C ASN A 119 -4.51 3.76 -2.09
N LEU A 120 -5.12 4.77 -2.73
CA LEU A 120 -6.18 5.57 -2.11
C LEU A 120 -7.43 4.74 -1.74
N VAL A 121 -7.86 3.82 -2.62
CA VAL A 121 -8.97 2.89 -2.33
C VAL A 121 -8.64 2.01 -1.11
N GLY A 122 -7.40 1.52 -1.04
CA GLY A 122 -6.88 0.76 0.09
C GLY A 122 -6.98 1.53 1.40
N VAL A 123 -6.52 2.78 1.42
CA VAL A 123 -6.62 3.66 2.59
C VAL A 123 -8.06 3.73 3.11
N VAL A 124 -9.01 4.00 2.22
CA VAL A 124 -10.43 4.12 2.59
C VAL A 124 -10.97 2.80 3.14
N ILE A 125 -10.72 1.68 2.47
CA ILE A 125 -11.17 0.35 2.90
C ILE A 125 -10.63 0.01 4.29
N MET A 126 -9.32 0.20 4.50
CA MET A 126 -8.68 -0.15 5.76
C MET A 126 -9.14 0.74 6.92
N LEU A 127 -9.26 2.05 6.71
CA LEU A 127 -9.75 2.97 7.74
C LEU A 127 -11.22 2.72 8.10
N ARG A 128 -12.07 2.37 7.12
CA ARG A 128 -13.46 1.96 7.40
C ARG A 128 -13.48 0.67 8.21
N GLY A 129 -12.65 -0.31 7.85
CA GLY A 129 -12.51 -1.57 8.59
C GLY A 129 -12.09 -1.34 10.04
N TYR A 130 -11.05 -0.52 10.23
CA TYR A 130 -10.55 -0.12 11.53
C TYR A 130 -11.63 0.53 12.41
N ARG A 131 -12.37 1.51 11.86
CA ARG A 131 -13.45 2.19 12.58
C ARG A 131 -14.57 1.22 13.00
N GLN A 132 -15.01 0.32 12.10
CA GLN A 132 -16.04 -0.67 12.43
C GLN A 132 -15.56 -1.72 13.46
N ALA A 133 -14.26 -2.02 13.48
CA ALA A 133 -13.67 -2.94 14.44
C ALA A 133 -13.55 -2.33 15.85
N ARG A 134 -13.19 -1.04 15.96
CA ARG A 134 -13.06 -0.35 17.26
C ARG A 134 -14.40 0.00 17.91
N GLY A 135 -15.50 0.04 17.15
CA GLY A 135 -16.80 0.49 17.64
C GLY A 135 -16.81 1.99 17.98
N PRO A 136 -17.96 2.55 18.40
CA PRO A 136 -18.03 3.93 18.83
C PRO A 136 -17.10 4.15 20.03
N VAL A 137 -16.29 5.21 19.97
CA VAL A 137 -15.54 5.69 21.13
C VAL A 137 -16.60 6.10 22.16
N ARG A 138 -16.75 5.31 23.24
CA ARG A 138 -17.52 5.76 24.40
C ARG A 138 -16.77 6.98 24.95
N SER A 139 -17.31 8.18 24.75
CA SER A 139 -16.79 9.34 25.43
C SER A 139 -17.06 9.15 26.92
N SER A 140 -16.01 8.98 27.71
CA SER A 140 -16.06 9.13 29.16
C SER A 140 -16.30 10.62 29.46
N ALA A 141 -17.53 11.08 29.26
CA ALA A 141 -17.97 12.44 29.54
C ALA A 141 -19.36 12.43 30.20
N GLU A 142 -19.56 11.51 31.14
CA GLU A 142 -20.60 11.57 32.16
C GLU A 142 -19.92 11.29 33.49
N GLY A 143 -19.36 12.34 34.09
CA GLY A 143 -18.54 12.18 35.29
C GLY A 143 -18.20 13.46 36.03
N THR A 144 -18.94 14.56 35.83
CA THR A 144 -18.85 15.73 36.73
C THR A 144 -20.17 16.49 36.76
N ASN A 145 -21.20 15.92 37.37
CA ASN A 145 -22.33 16.68 37.91
C ASN A 145 -23.07 15.82 38.94
N ALA A 146 -22.53 15.77 40.16
CA ALA A 146 -23.30 15.53 41.38
C ALA A 146 -22.37 15.69 42.59
N ARG A 147 -22.22 16.92 43.07
CA ARG A 147 -22.39 17.33 44.48
C ARG A 147 -21.98 18.79 44.67
#